data_AF-A0A962Y0A1-F1
#
_entry.id   AF-A0A962Y0A1-F1
#
_cell.length_a   1.000
_cell.length_b   1.000
_cell.length_c   1.000
_cell.angle_alpha   90.00
_cell.angle_beta   90.00
_cell.angle_gamma   90.00
#
_symmetry.space_group_name_H-M   'P 1'
#
loop_
_entity.id
_entity.type
_entity.pdbx_description
1 polymer ?
#
loop_
_entity_poly.entity_id
_entity_poly.type
_entity_poly.pdbx_seq_one_letter_code
_entity_poly.pdbx_strand_id
1 'polypeptide(L)'
;IHKEPIKWVGFLKADGKVVADAPYARYVHDGTRPHVIRARRAKALHFYWQGREVFVKSVNHPGTKPNPFMTRAARKVVGWRLR
;
A
#
# COMPACT_ATOMS: atom_id res chain seq x y z
N ILE A 1 9.56 14.53 -15.31
CA ILE A 1 9.42 13.23 -16.02
C ILE A 1 10.64 13.11 -16.94
N HIS A 2 11.74 12.55 -16.42
CA HIS A 2 12.93 12.28 -17.23
C HIS A 2 12.68 10.99 -18.01
N LYS A 3 12.66 11.07 -19.33
CA LYS A 3 12.58 9.92 -20.23
C LYS A 3 13.98 9.68 -20.77
N GLU A 4 14.70 8.75 -20.17
CA GLU A 4 15.94 8.24 -20.75
C GLU A 4 15.60 7.46 -22.04
N PRO A 5 16.36 7.66 -23.14
CA PRO A 5 16.09 7.01 -24.41
C PRO A 5 16.40 5.51 -24.35
N ILE A 6 15.42 4.71 -24.75
CA ILE A 6 15.49 3.26 -24.83
C ILE A 6 16.57 2.87 -25.84
N LYS A 7 17.66 2.22 -25.39
CA LYS A 7 18.66 1.61 -26.29
C LYS A 7 18.07 0.35 -26.95
N TRP A 8 18.07 0.34 -28.28
CA TRP A 8 17.60 -0.75 -29.12
C TRP A 8 18.59 -1.92 -29.14
N VAL A 9 18.13 -3.11 -28.76
CA VAL A 9 18.80 -4.39 -28.98
C VAL A 9 17.82 -5.32 -29.70
N GLY A 10 17.84 -5.31 -31.03
CA GLY A 10 17.06 -6.25 -31.86
C GLY A 10 15.54 -6.02 -31.94
N PHE A 11 14.89 -6.84 -32.77
CA PHE A 11 13.52 -6.74 -33.27
C PHE A 11 12.41 -7.17 -32.28
N LEU A 12 12.73 -7.36 -31.00
CA LEU A 12 11.77 -7.74 -29.96
C LEU A 12 11.77 -6.70 -28.84
N LYS A 13 10.76 -5.84 -28.86
CA LYS A 13 10.44 -4.96 -27.74
C LYS A 13 9.41 -5.66 -26.87
N ALA A 14 9.75 -5.92 -25.61
CA ALA A 14 8.83 -6.47 -24.63
C ALA A 14 8.54 -5.40 -23.56
N ASP A 15 7.28 -5.00 -23.47
CA ASP A 15 6.78 -4.13 -22.41
C ASP A 15 6.06 -4.99 -21.36
N GLY A 16 6.31 -4.72 -20.08
CA GLY A 16 5.70 -5.45 -18.97
C GLY A 16 5.24 -4.50 -17.86
N LYS A 17 4.09 -4.80 -17.24
CA LYS A 17 3.54 -4.03 -16.12
C LYS A 17 3.41 -4.92 -14.90
N VAL A 18 3.81 -4.41 -13.74
CA VAL A 18 3.55 -5.02 -12.43
C VAL A 18 2.44 -4.23 -11.76
N VAL A 19 1.38 -4.93 -11.33
CA VAL A 19 0.20 -4.32 -10.70
C VAL A 19 -0.05 -5.01 -9.36
N ALA A 20 -0.50 -4.24 -8.37
CA ALA A 20 -1.08 -4.77 -7.16
C ALA A 20 -2.61 -4.65 -7.27
N ASP A 21 -3.28 -5.75 -7.59
CA ASP A 21 -4.71 -5.74 -7.94
C ASP A 21 -5.64 -5.58 -6.73
N ALA A 22 -5.12 -5.76 -5.52
CA ALA A 22 -5.89 -5.55 -4.30
C ALA A 22 -6.39 -4.08 -4.23
N PRO A 23 -7.70 -3.82 -4.08
CA PRO A 23 -8.23 -2.46 -4.04
C PRO A 23 -7.63 -1.59 -2.94
N TYR A 24 -7.15 -2.22 -1.87
CA TYR A 24 -6.50 -1.57 -0.74
C TYR A 24 -4.99 -1.41 -0.88
N ALA A 25 -4.38 -1.90 -1.96
CA ALA A 25 -2.93 -1.92 -2.16
C ALA A 25 -2.32 -0.52 -2.03
N ARG A 26 -3.00 0.51 -2.56
CA ARG A 26 -2.56 1.91 -2.44
C ARG A 26 -2.47 2.37 -0.98
N TYR A 27 -3.46 2.05 -0.15
CA TYR A 27 -3.47 2.46 1.26
C TYR A 27 -2.39 1.76 2.10
N VAL A 28 -2.00 0.55 1.71
CA VAL A 28 -0.85 -0.14 2.32
C VAL A 28 0.45 0.47 1.83
N HIS A 29 0.58 0.71 0.53
CA HIS A 29 1.79 1.23 -0.08
C HIS A 29 2.12 2.65 0.42
N ASP A 30 1.14 3.54 0.35
CA ASP A 30 1.28 4.97 0.61
C ASP A 30 0.88 5.37 2.04
N GLY A 31 0.24 4.45 2.78
CA GLY A 31 -0.30 4.74 4.11
C GLY A 31 -1.66 5.45 4.07
N THR A 32 -2.15 5.83 5.24
CA THR A 32 -3.40 6.60 5.40
C THR A 32 -3.22 7.74 6.38
N ARG A 33 -3.91 8.85 6.14
CA ARG A 33 -3.93 10.01 7.03
C ARG A 33 -4.74 9.72 8.31
N PRO A 34 -4.55 10.45 9.41
CA PRO A 34 -5.43 10.40 10.57
C PRO A 34 -6.89 10.59 10.17
N HIS A 35 -7.78 9.73 10.67
CA HIS A 35 -9.21 9.77 10.34
C HIS A 35 -10.08 9.11 11.41
N VAL A 36 -11.35 9.49 11.45
CA VAL A 36 -12.33 8.90 12.36
C VAL A 36 -12.96 7.66 11.73
N ILE A 37 -12.92 6.54 12.43
CA ILE A 37 -13.70 5.34 12.11
C ILE A 37 -14.98 5.43 12.93
N ARG A 38 -16.15 5.43 12.29
CA ARG A 38 -17.45 5.57 12.95
C ARG A 38 -18.39 4.44 12.58
N ALA A 39 -19.17 3.97 13.57
CA ALA A 39 -20.27 3.06 13.30
C ALA A 39 -21.32 3.78 12.43
N ARG A 40 -21.61 3.24 11.24
CA ARG A 40 -22.56 3.87 10.29
C ARG A 40 -23.94 3.21 10.28
N ARG A 41 -23.97 1.87 10.26
CA ARG A 41 -25.20 1.07 10.15
C ARG A 41 -25.52 0.29 11.43
N ALA A 42 -24.63 0.34 12.41
CA ALA A 42 -24.76 -0.36 13.70
C ALA A 42 -24.70 0.65 14.85
N LYS A 43 -25.09 0.22 16.06
CA LYS A 43 -25.09 1.05 17.27
C LYS A 43 -23.67 1.38 17.79
N ALA A 44 -22.71 0.48 17.56
CA ALA A 44 -21.32 0.63 17.99
C ALA A 44 -20.37 -0.16 17.09
N LEU A 45 -19.09 0.23 17.10
CA LEU A 45 -17.97 -0.60 16.69
C LEU A 45 -17.70 -1.62 17.80
N HIS A 46 -17.26 -2.82 17.41
CA HIS A 46 -16.94 -3.90 18.33
C HIS A 46 -15.59 -4.53 17.97
N PHE A 47 -14.66 -4.56 18.93
CA PHE A 47 -13.34 -5.18 18.77
C PHE A 47 -12.72 -5.52 20.13
N TYR A 48 -11.71 -6.39 20.12
CA TYR A 48 -10.90 -6.68 21.31
C TYR A 48 -9.66 -5.79 21.35
N TRP A 49 -9.36 -5.25 22.53
CA TRP A 49 -8.18 -4.42 22.77
C TRP A 49 -7.57 -4.75 24.13
N GLN A 50 -6.29 -5.12 24.16
CA GLN A 50 -5.58 -5.54 25.38
C GLN A 50 -6.35 -6.61 26.19
N GLY A 51 -6.89 -7.61 25.50
CA GLY A 51 -7.64 -8.71 26.13
C GLY A 51 -9.05 -8.34 26.61
N ARG A 52 -9.51 -7.11 26.38
CA ARG A 52 -10.84 -6.64 26.77
C ARG A 52 -11.72 -6.44 25.55
N GLU A 53 -12.99 -6.79 25.68
CA GLU A 53 -13.99 -6.50 24.67
C GLU A 53 -14.39 -5.01 24.75
N VAL A 54 -14.43 -4.31 23.61
CA VAL A 54 -14.64 -2.86 23.54
C VAL A 54 -15.78 -2.52 22.59
N PHE A 55 -16.70 -1.66 23.07
CA PHE A 55 -17.80 -1.09 22.29
C PHE A 55 -17.73 0.43 22.30
N VAL A 56 -17.60 1.06 21.13
CA VAL A 56 -17.51 2.52 21.00
C VAL A 56 -18.26 3.02 19.77
N LYS A 57 -18.78 4.25 19.80
CA LYS A 57 -19.43 4.87 18.63
C LYS A 57 -18.43 5.20 17.52
N SER A 58 -17.19 5.53 17.90
CA SER A 58 -16.13 5.93 16.98
C SER A 58 -14.74 5.80 17.60
N VAL A 59 -13.72 5.73 16.73
CA VAL A 59 -12.30 5.73 17.08
C VAL A 59 -11.57 6.80 16.26
N ASN A 60 -10.70 7.58 16.91
CA ASN A 60 -9.78 8.48 16.23
C ASN A 60 -8.54 7.68 15.80
N HIS A 61 -8.54 7.20 14.56
CA HIS A 61 -7.44 6.40 14.03
C HIS A 61 -6.29 7.34 13.60
N PRO A 62 -5.05 7.15 14.10
CA PRO A 62 -3.91 8.03 13.77
C PRO A 62 -3.48 7.94 12.30
N GLY A 63 -4.02 6.97 11.56
CA GLY A 63 -3.57 6.62 10.22
C GLY A 63 -2.60 5.44 10.25
N THR A 64 -2.26 4.94 9.07
CA THR A 64 -1.32 3.84 8.88
C THR A 64 -0.04 4.38 8.26
N LYS A 65 1.12 3.96 8.78
CA LYS A 65 2.41 4.30 8.19
C LYS A 65 2.53 3.64 6.80
N PRO A 66 3.17 4.32 5.82
CA PRO A 66 3.40 3.75 4.49
C PRO A 66 4.25 2.47 4.56
N ASN A 67 3.88 1.48 3.76
CA ASN A 67 4.64 0.26 3.56
C ASN A 67 4.95 0.10 2.06
N PRO A 68 5.99 0.76 1.51
CA PRO A 68 6.23 0.88 0.07
C PRO A 68 6.78 -0.42 -0.55
N PHE A 69 5.96 -1.47 -0.56
CA PHE A 69 6.36 -2.83 -0.93
C PHE A 69 6.75 -2.96 -2.41
N MET A 70 6.07 -2.27 -3.32
CA MET A 70 6.40 -2.29 -4.75
C MET A 70 7.76 -1.64 -5.01
N THR A 71 8.02 -0.48 -4.39
CA THR A 71 9.32 0.18 -4.47
C THR A 71 10.43 -0.69 -3.89
N ARG A 72 10.21 -1.33 -2.75
CA ARG A 72 11.19 -2.25 -2.15
C ARG A 72 11.46 -3.47 -3.05
N ALA A 73 10.43 -4.05 -3.65
CA ALA A 73 10.57 -5.19 -4.56
C ALA A 73 11.38 -4.80 -5.82
N ALA A 74 11.05 -3.66 -6.44
CA ALA A 74 11.78 -3.14 -7.60
C ALA A 74 13.26 -2.90 -7.25
N ARG A 75 13.54 -2.26 -6.11
CA ARG A 75 14.92 -2.03 -5.64
C ARG A 75 15.68 -3.33 -5.41
N LYS A 76 15.03 -4.35 -4.86
CA LYS A 76 15.66 -5.66 -4.62
C LYS A 76 16.06 -6.32 -5.94
N VAL A 77 15.20 -6.31 -6.96
CA VAL A 77 15.47 -6.94 -8.26
C VAL A 77 16.53 -6.17 -9.05
N VAL A 78 16.43 -4.84 -9.12
CA VAL A 78 17.41 -4.01 -9.85
C VAL A 78 18.76 -3.99 -9.13
N GLY A 79 18.76 -3.86 -7.81
CA GLY A 79 19.99 -3.84 -7.01
C GLY A 79 20.73 -5.18 -6.96
N TRP A 80 20.03 -6.31 -7.16
CA TRP A 80 20.68 -7.63 -7.29
C TRP A 80 21.40 -7.80 -8.63
N ARG A 81 20.91 -7.14 -9.69
CA ARG A 81 21.47 -7.22 -11.04
C ARG A 81 22.66 -6.28 -11.28
N LEU A 82 22.98 -5.40 -10.31
CA LEU A 82 24.08 -4.43 -10.37
C LEU A 82 25.24 -4.79 -9.41
N ARG A 83 25.28 -6.02 -8.90
CA ARG A 83 26.44 -6.61 -8.22
C ARG A 83 27.01 -7.75 -9.05
#